data_AF-A0A968XT03-F1
#
_entry.id   AF-A0A968XT03-F1
#
_cell.length_a   1.000
_cell.length_b   1.000
_cell.length_c   1.000
_cell.angle_alpha   90.00
_cell.angle_beta   90.00
_cell.angle_gamma   90.00
#
_symmetry.space_group_name_H-M   'P 1'
#
loop_
_entity.id
_entity.type
_entity.pdbx_description
1 polymer ?
#
loop_
_entity_poly.entity_id
_entity_poly.type
_entity_poly.pdbx_seq_one_letter_code
_entity_poly.pdbx_strand_id
1 'polypeptide(L)'
;MAEQTRIDIIGNYFQKGPASSSKGNMPIRLGRYGSDRTDLYGRTHISQNHVAFTPPGNNTYWCPTPTPTDDWRFVEMDKATNVTLANEYMARAKAPNQLGTSSWENALTVFATLPGHVGAVKPQRDATDTRIINQLLTQTGVIPDTVSQLGGYPVYLNGTPPTDSDHDGMPDAWETARGLNPNLDDSAVLHASGYTMIEVYLNELAGD
;
A
#
# COMPACT_ATOMS: atom_id res chain seq x y z
N MET A 1 -0.79 25.34 -26.75
CA MET A 1 -0.73 23.87 -26.75
C MET A 1 -1.49 23.40 -25.53
N ALA A 2 -2.53 22.58 -25.69
CA ALA A 2 -3.26 22.03 -24.55
C ALA A 2 -2.34 21.01 -23.86
N GLU A 3 -2.14 21.17 -22.56
CA GLU A 3 -1.38 20.24 -21.75
C GLU A 3 -2.20 18.95 -21.58
N GLN A 4 -1.74 17.86 -22.17
CA GLN A 4 -2.34 16.55 -21.96
C GLN A 4 -1.84 15.99 -20.63
N THR A 5 -2.75 15.59 -19.75
CA THR A 5 -2.41 14.88 -18.50
C THR A 5 -1.51 13.70 -18.83
N ARG A 6 -0.40 13.59 -18.10
CA ARG A 6 0.49 12.43 -18.17
C ARG A 6 0.42 11.62 -16.89
N ILE A 7 0.37 10.30 -17.02
CA ILE A 7 0.17 9.38 -15.90
C ILE A 7 1.17 8.24 -16.02
N ASP A 8 1.81 7.85 -14.92
CA ASP A 8 2.66 6.67 -14.86
C ASP A 8 2.04 5.64 -13.91
N ILE A 9 1.86 4.41 -14.41
CA ILE A 9 1.38 3.26 -13.64
C ILE A 9 2.49 2.20 -13.70
N ILE A 10 3.44 2.30 -12.76
CA ILE A 10 4.67 1.51 -12.76
C ILE A 10 4.78 0.70 -11.47
N GLY A 11 5.13 -0.59 -11.56
CA GLY A 11 5.47 -1.39 -10.38
C GLY A 11 4.30 -1.76 -9.46
N ASN A 12 3.05 -1.70 -9.93
CA ASN A 12 1.87 -1.97 -9.11
C ASN A 12 1.56 -3.47 -9.05
N TYR A 13 1.12 -3.95 -7.88
CA TYR A 13 0.61 -5.31 -7.70
C TYR A 13 -0.91 -5.28 -7.54
N PHE A 14 -1.63 -5.86 -8.50
CA PHE A 14 -3.09 -5.92 -8.50
C PHE A 14 -3.57 -7.30 -8.05
N GLN A 15 -4.37 -7.34 -7.00
CA GLN A 15 -4.96 -8.54 -6.46
C GLN A 15 -6.46 -8.35 -6.26
N LYS A 16 -7.24 -9.40 -6.54
CA LYS A 16 -8.69 -9.35 -6.31
C LYS A 16 -8.98 -9.25 -4.82
N GLY A 17 -9.92 -8.39 -4.47
CA GLY A 17 -10.48 -8.30 -3.13
C GLY A 17 -11.64 -9.27 -2.93
N PRO A 18 -12.16 -9.38 -1.70
CA PRO A 18 -13.22 -10.32 -1.35
C PRO A 18 -14.57 -10.05 -2.05
N ALA A 19 -14.86 -8.80 -2.41
CA ALA A 19 -16.04 -8.43 -3.17
C ALA A 19 -15.79 -8.32 -4.69
N SER A 20 -14.61 -8.70 -5.17
CA SER A 20 -14.33 -8.67 -6.60
C SER A 20 -15.20 -9.72 -7.31
N SER A 21 -16.03 -9.26 -8.26
CA SER A 21 -16.91 -10.14 -9.02
C SER A 21 -16.13 -11.18 -9.85
N SER A 22 -16.72 -12.35 -10.05
CA SER A 22 -16.20 -13.38 -10.97
C SER A 22 -16.12 -12.93 -12.43
N LYS A 23 -16.76 -11.81 -12.78
CA LYS A 23 -16.71 -11.21 -14.12
C LYS A 23 -15.43 -10.41 -14.37
N GLY A 24 -14.52 -10.31 -13.39
CA GLY A 24 -13.16 -9.80 -13.51
C GLY A 24 -13.04 -8.46 -14.25
N ASN A 25 -13.13 -7.33 -13.57
CA ASN A 25 -12.77 -6.09 -14.27
C ASN A 25 -11.25 -6.04 -14.47
N MET A 26 -10.81 -5.45 -15.58
CA MET A 26 -9.41 -5.12 -15.75
C MET A 26 -8.99 -4.12 -14.66
N PRO A 27 -7.78 -4.26 -14.09
CA PRO A 27 -7.36 -3.42 -12.98
C PRO A 27 -7.12 -1.96 -13.37
N ILE A 28 -6.80 -1.68 -14.65
CA ILE A 28 -6.54 -0.34 -15.15
C ILE A 28 -7.65 0.06 -16.10
N ARG A 29 -8.36 1.15 -15.78
CA ARG A 29 -9.38 1.75 -16.66
C ARG A 29 -8.98 3.13 -17.10
N LEU A 30 -8.88 3.32 -18.42
CA LEU A 30 -8.61 4.63 -19.02
C LEU A 30 -9.88 5.22 -19.62
N GLY A 31 -10.38 6.28 -18.98
CA GLY A 31 -11.54 7.04 -19.42
C GLY A 31 -11.20 8.04 -20.53
N ARG A 32 -12.21 8.39 -21.34
CA ARG A 32 -12.15 9.55 -22.25
C ARG A 32 -12.57 10.81 -21.51
N TYR A 33 -11.96 11.96 -21.84
CA TYR A 33 -12.41 13.26 -21.35
C TYR A 33 -13.35 13.94 -22.37
N GLY A 34 -14.43 14.56 -21.90
CA GLY A 34 -15.35 15.38 -22.70
C GLY A 34 -16.58 14.65 -23.29
N SER A 35 -17.68 15.39 -23.46
CA SER A 35 -18.92 14.92 -24.10
C SER A 35 -18.85 14.92 -25.64
N ASP A 36 -17.84 15.60 -26.20
CA ASP A 36 -17.62 15.86 -27.62
C ASP A 36 -16.69 14.85 -28.33
N ARG A 37 -16.24 13.80 -27.62
CA ARG A 37 -15.67 12.56 -28.18
C ARG A 37 -14.46 12.68 -29.12
N THR A 38 -13.77 13.83 -29.18
CA THR A 38 -12.55 13.96 -29.98
C THR A 38 -11.31 13.72 -29.12
N ASP A 39 -10.72 12.53 -29.24
CA ASP A 39 -9.27 12.24 -29.13
C ASP A 39 -8.47 12.58 -27.85
N LEU A 40 -9.10 12.94 -26.72
CA LEU A 40 -8.39 13.31 -25.49
C LEU A 40 -8.33 12.16 -24.48
N TYR A 41 -7.39 11.24 -24.67
CA TYR A 41 -6.88 10.41 -23.57
C TYR A 41 -5.70 11.11 -22.88
N GLY A 42 -5.57 10.91 -21.56
CA GLY A 42 -4.30 11.16 -20.89
C GLY A 42 -3.21 10.26 -21.46
N ARG A 43 -1.97 10.76 -21.53
CA ARG A 43 -0.81 9.99 -21.99
C ARG A 43 -0.29 9.16 -20.83
N THR A 44 -0.52 7.85 -20.87
CA THR A 44 -0.20 6.93 -19.79
C THR A 44 0.99 6.04 -20.14
N HIS A 45 1.98 5.95 -19.26
CA HIS A 45 3.00 4.91 -19.30
C HIS A 45 2.64 3.79 -18.33
N ILE A 46 2.73 2.53 -18.78
CA ILE A 46 2.36 1.36 -17.97
C ILE A 46 3.46 0.32 -18.11
N SER A 47 4.11 -0.06 -17.01
CA SER A 47 5.19 -1.05 -17.02
C SER A 47 5.44 -1.69 -15.65
N GLN A 48 6.02 -2.89 -15.65
CA GLN A 48 6.46 -3.62 -14.43
C GLN A 48 5.34 -3.91 -13.41
N ASN A 49 4.09 -3.92 -13.83
CA ASN A 49 2.95 -4.25 -12.99
C ASN A 49 2.72 -5.77 -12.97
N HIS A 50 2.10 -6.24 -11.89
CA HIS A 50 1.72 -7.63 -11.72
C HIS A 50 0.21 -7.73 -11.46
N VAL A 51 -0.43 -8.75 -12.03
CA VAL A 51 -1.85 -9.04 -11.81
C VAL A 51 -1.99 -10.48 -11.30
N ALA A 52 -2.36 -10.62 -10.03
CA ALA A 52 -2.48 -11.89 -9.32
C ALA A 52 -3.87 -12.53 -9.47
N PHE A 53 -4.44 -12.44 -10.67
CA PHE A 53 -5.68 -13.10 -11.07
C PHE A 53 -5.73 -13.26 -12.59
N THR A 54 -6.44 -14.28 -13.08
CA THR A 54 -6.69 -14.43 -14.51
C THR A 54 -7.65 -13.33 -14.97
N PRO A 55 -7.25 -12.46 -15.92
CA PRO A 55 -8.19 -11.54 -16.56
C PRO A 55 -9.31 -12.33 -17.25
N PRO A 56 -10.52 -11.78 -17.43
CA PRO A 56 -11.59 -12.50 -18.11
C PRO A 56 -11.18 -12.93 -19.51
N GLY A 57 -11.33 -14.23 -19.80
CA GLY A 57 -10.98 -14.81 -21.09
C GLY A 57 -11.88 -14.39 -22.26
N ASN A 58 -12.93 -13.59 -22.02
CA ASN A 58 -13.86 -13.11 -23.04
C ASN A 58 -13.64 -11.63 -23.43
N ASN A 59 -12.47 -11.08 -23.10
CA ASN A 59 -12.15 -9.70 -23.38
C ASN A 59 -12.15 -9.41 -24.90
N THR A 60 -13.25 -8.92 -25.46
CA THR A 60 -13.30 -8.29 -26.79
C THR A 60 -12.54 -6.97 -26.84
N TYR A 61 -12.21 -6.34 -25.69
CA TYR A 61 -11.31 -5.19 -25.57
C TYR A 61 -9.83 -5.55 -25.77
N TRP A 62 -9.57 -6.60 -26.56
CA TRP A 62 -8.27 -7.09 -26.98
C TRP A 62 -7.53 -6.01 -27.76
N CYS A 63 -6.45 -5.47 -27.17
CA CYS A 63 -5.37 -4.93 -27.99
C CYS A 63 -4.89 -6.08 -28.90
N PRO A 64 -4.84 -5.92 -30.22
CA PRO A 64 -4.48 -7.01 -31.12
C PRO A 64 -2.99 -7.39 -31.07
N THR A 65 -2.13 -6.61 -30.41
CA THR A 65 -0.67 -6.83 -30.38
C THR A 65 0.04 -6.58 -29.03
N PRO A 66 -0.51 -6.92 -27.84
CA PRO A 66 0.30 -6.95 -26.63
C PRO A 66 1.18 -8.20 -26.71
N THR A 67 2.50 -8.02 -26.63
CA THR A 67 3.37 -9.15 -26.31
C THR A 67 2.94 -9.72 -24.95
N PRO A 68 3.12 -11.02 -24.66
CA PRO A 68 2.75 -11.62 -23.36
C PRO A 68 3.37 -10.94 -22.13
N THR A 69 4.36 -10.07 -22.34
CA THR A 69 5.07 -9.26 -21.35
C THR A 69 4.61 -7.79 -21.29
N ASP A 70 3.66 -7.37 -22.13
CA ASP A 70 3.17 -5.99 -22.18
C ASP A 70 1.99 -5.79 -21.21
N ASP A 71 2.18 -4.92 -20.22
CA ASP A 71 1.20 -4.59 -19.19
C ASP A 71 -0.04 -3.89 -19.74
N TRP A 72 -0.01 -3.40 -20.98
CA TRP A 72 -1.21 -2.89 -21.65
C TRP A 72 -2.30 -3.92 -21.82
N ARG A 73 -1.98 -5.22 -21.71
CA ARG A 73 -2.98 -6.27 -21.57
C ARG A 73 -3.86 -6.14 -20.32
N PHE A 74 -3.46 -5.31 -19.34
CA PHE A 74 -4.17 -5.04 -18.09
C PHE A 74 -5.14 -3.85 -18.18
N VAL A 75 -5.26 -3.23 -19.35
CA VAL A 75 -6.04 -2.01 -19.56
C VAL A 75 -7.40 -2.30 -20.19
N GLU A 76 -8.43 -1.66 -19.66
CA GLU A 76 -9.75 -1.50 -20.27
C GLU A 76 -9.97 -0.01 -20.60
N MET A 77 -10.55 0.31 -21.75
CA MET A 77 -10.89 1.68 -22.13
C MET A 77 -12.39 1.93 -22.10
N ASP A 78 -12.80 3.10 -21.60
CA ASP A 78 -14.21 3.44 -21.44
C ASP A 78 -14.97 3.51 -22.78
N LYS A 79 -16.18 2.91 -22.81
CA LYS A 79 -17.22 2.92 -23.88
C LYS A 79 -16.80 2.64 -25.33
N ALA A 80 -15.56 2.28 -25.61
CA ALA A 80 -15.18 1.73 -26.91
C ALA A 80 -15.47 0.24 -26.87
N THR A 81 -16.38 -0.26 -27.71
CA THR A 81 -16.72 -1.70 -27.76
C THR A 81 -15.49 -2.61 -27.89
N ASN A 82 -14.36 -2.09 -28.44
CA ASN A 82 -13.02 -2.65 -28.37
C ASN A 82 -11.97 -1.53 -28.14
N VAL A 83 -10.84 -1.82 -27.48
CA VAL A 83 -9.63 -0.98 -27.57
C VAL A 83 -9.10 -1.10 -29.00
N THR A 84 -9.24 -0.05 -29.80
CA THR A 84 -8.60 -0.02 -31.12
C THR A 84 -7.12 0.34 -30.97
N LEU A 85 -6.28 -0.12 -31.90
CA LEU A 85 -4.88 0.32 -32.00
C LEU A 85 -4.76 1.85 -32.03
N ALA A 86 -5.75 2.53 -32.60
CA ALA A 86 -5.82 3.99 -32.61
C ALA A 86 -5.99 4.58 -31.21
N ASN A 87 -6.91 4.04 -30.39
CA ASN A 87 -7.10 4.53 -29.02
C ASN A 87 -5.86 4.30 -28.16
N GLU A 88 -5.24 3.12 -28.28
CA GLU A 88 -3.98 2.84 -27.60
C GLU A 88 -2.89 3.81 -28.05
N TYR A 89 -2.70 4.03 -29.35
CA TYR A 89 -1.68 4.94 -29.86
C TYR A 89 -1.85 6.37 -29.31
N MET A 90 -3.10 6.81 -29.14
CA MET A 90 -3.40 8.12 -28.56
C MET A 90 -3.10 8.16 -27.06
N ALA A 91 -3.42 7.11 -26.31
CA ALA A 91 -3.26 7.04 -24.86
C ALA A 91 -1.85 6.62 -24.40
N ARG A 92 -1.11 5.82 -25.17
CA ARG A 92 0.15 5.21 -24.75
C ARG A 92 1.30 6.21 -24.80
N ALA A 93 1.94 6.42 -23.66
CA ALA A 93 3.23 7.08 -23.56
C ALA A 93 4.36 6.05 -23.74
N LYS A 94 5.32 6.36 -24.63
CA LYS A 94 6.46 5.48 -24.94
C LYS A 94 7.48 5.35 -23.79
N ALA A 95 7.49 6.32 -22.88
CA ALA A 95 8.42 6.40 -21.76
C ALA A 95 7.70 7.02 -20.55
N PRO A 96 8.15 6.71 -19.32
CA PRO A 96 7.61 7.33 -18.11
C PRO A 96 7.87 8.83 -18.10
N ASN A 97 7.15 9.57 -17.27
CA ASN A 97 7.45 10.98 -17.05
C ASN A 97 8.84 11.13 -16.41
N GLN A 98 9.56 12.18 -16.81
CA GLN A 98 10.87 12.50 -16.24
C GLN A 98 10.69 13.18 -14.88
N LEU A 99 10.23 12.41 -13.88
CA LEU A 99 10.10 12.83 -12.49
C LEU A 99 11.39 12.46 -11.73
N GLY A 100 12.52 13.05 -12.09
CA GLY A 100 13.81 12.76 -11.46
C GLY A 100 14.22 11.27 -11.50
N THR A 101 15.17 10.89 -10.66
CA THR A 101 15.57 9.48 -10.49
C THR A 101 14.60 8.79 -9.54
N SER A 102 13.51 8.25 -10.08
CA SER A 102 12.63 7.35 -9.33
C SER A 102 13.13 5.91 -9.46
N SER A 103 13.64 5.31 -8.37
CA SER A 103 13.84 3.87 -8.30
C SER A 103 12.54 3.22 -7.81
N TRP A 104 12.02 2.28 -8.59
CA TRP A 104 10.84 1.49 -8.22
C TRP A 104 11.29 0.08 -7.85
N GLU A 105 10.71 -0.50 -6.81
CA GLU A 105 10.90 -1.92 -6.50
C GLU A 105 9.99 -2.79 -7.38
N ASN A 106 10.43 -4.02 -7.66
CA ASN A 106 9.62 -4.96 -8.42
C ASN A 106 8.34 -5.31 -7.66
N ALA A 107 7.19 -5.27 -8.35
CA ALA A 107 5.87 -5.52 -7.75
C ALA A 107 5.78 -6.85 -6.98
N LEU A 108 6.43 -7.92 -7.47
CA LEU A 108 6.47 -9.22 -6.79
C LEU A 108 7.34 -9.18 -5.53
N THR A 109 8.47 -8.49 -5.59
CA THR A 109 9.36 -8.32 -4.43
C THR A 109 8.65 -7.56 -3.33
N VAL A 110 8.00 -6.43 -3.67
CA VAL A 110 7.20 -5.65 -2.72
C VAL A 110 6.14 -6.54 -2.08
N PHE A 111 5.35 -7.28 -2.87
CA PHE A 111 4.30 -8.14 -2.31
C PHE A 111 4.87 -9.23 -1.39
N ALA A 112 6.04 -9.79 -1.70
CA ALA A 112 6.68 -10.83 -0.90
C ALA A 112 7.24 -10.30 0.44
N THR A 113 7.75 -9.07 0.47
CA THR A 113 8.36 -8.48 1.67
C THR A 113 7.35 -7.70 2.52
N LEU A 114 6.26 -7.22 1.93
CA LEU A 114 5.23 -6.40 2.56
C LEU A 114 4.70 -6.98 3.88
N PRO A 115 4.39 -8.29 4.01
CA PRO A 115 3.95 -8.89 5.28
C PRO A 115 4.95 -8.74 6.44
N GLY A 116 6.23 -8.46 6.17
CA GLY A 116 7.23 -8.19 7.20
C GLY A 116 7.23 -6.75 7.71
N HIS A 117 6.70 -5.80 6.93
CA HIS A 117 6.96 -4.36 7.11
C HIS A 117 5.70 -3.50 7.31
N VAL A 118 4.49 -4.07 7.22
CA VAL A 118 3.23 -3.30 7.33
C VAL A 118 2.49 -3.53 8.64
N GLY A 119 1.82 -2.48 9.11
CA GLY A 119 0.97 -2.50 10.31
C GLY A 119 1.74 -2.26 11.60
N ALA A 120 1.05 -2.36 12.74
CA ALA A 120 1.65 -2.26 14.06
C ALA A 120 2.40 -3.56 14.37
N VAL A 121 3.68 -3.63 13.98
CA VAL A 121 4.49 -4.87 14.11
C VAL A 121 5.26 -4.96 15.42
N LYS A 122 5.31 -3.86 16.18
CA LYS A 122 6.05 -3.74 17.44
C LYS A 122 5.08 -3.58 18.62
N PRO A 123 5.37 -4.20 19.78
CA PRO A 123 6.42 -5.21 20.01
C PRO A 123 6.12 -6.57 19.36
N GLN A 124 4.85 -6.86 19.09
CA GLN A 124 4.40 -8.07 18.40
C GLN A 124 3.08 -7.79 17.69
N ARG A 125 2.88 -8.39 16.50
CA ARG A 125 1.58 -8.41 15.83
C ARG A 125 0.52 -9.10 16.68
N ASP A 126 -0.67 -8.55 16.70
CA ASP A 126 -1.81 -9.17 17.38
C ASP A 126 -2.51 -10.24 16.48
N ALA A 127 -3.60 -10.81 17.01
CA ALA A 127 -4.41 -11.77 16.26
C ALA A 127 -5.11 -11.13 15.04
N THR A 128 -5.43 -9.83 15.10
CA THR A 128 -6.09 -9.07 14.05
C THR A 128 -5.15 -8.84 12.86
N ASP A 129 -3.94 -8.38 13.12
CA ASP A 129 -2.88 -8.17 12.14
C ASP A 129 -2.54 -9.48 11.44
N THR A 130 -2.34 -10.54 12.23
CA THR A 130 -2.04 -11.88 11.72
C THR A 130 -3.16 -12.37 10.81
N ARG A 131 -4.42 -12.18 11.20
CA ARG A 131 -5.59 -12.53 10.39
C ARG A 131 -5.61 -11.75 9.07
N ILE A 132 -5.39 -10.43 9.09
CA ILE A 132 -5.42 -9.59 7.88
C ILE A 132 -4.31 -10.00 6.91
N ILE A 133 -3.08 -10.23 7.39
CA ILE A 133 -1.98 -10.72 6.55
C ILE A 133 -2.32 -12.06 5.92
N ASN A 134 -2.82 -13.01 6.72
CA ASN A 134 -3.19 -14.31 6.21
C ASN A 134 -4.31 -14.22 5.17
N GLN A 135 -5.30 -13.36 5.39
CA GLN A 135 -6.37 -13.10 4.42
C GLN A 135 -5.85 -12.47 3.12
N LEU A 136 -4.87 -11.57 3.19
CA LEU A 136 -4.19 -11.02 2.02
C LEU A 136 -3.43 -12.11 1.26
N LEU A 137 -2.60 -12.90 1.93
CA LEU A 137 -1.77 -13.92 1.30
C LEU A 137 -2.59 -15.07 0.70
N THR A 138 -3.66 -15.48 1.39
CA THR A 138 -4.50 -16.62 0.97
C THR A 138 -5.71 -16.24 0.14
N GLN A 139 -5.95 -14.94 -0.09
CA GLN A 139 -7.14 -14.45 -0.81
C GLN A 139 -8.47 -14.87 -0.18
N THR A 140 -8.50 -15.01 1.15
CA THR A 140 -9.68 -15.44 1.93
C THR A 140 -10.32 -14.31 2.74
N GLY A 141 -9.96 -13.06 2.43
CA GLY A 141 -10.60 -11.89 3.05
C GLY A 141 -12.12 -11.91 2.92
N VAL A 142 -12.78 -11.15 3.79
CA VAL A 142 -14.23 -10.91 3.74
C VAL A 142 -14.48 -9.44 4.03
N ILE A 143 -15.62 -8.91 3.57
CA ILE A 143 -16.11 -7.60 4.02
C ILE A 143 -17.05 -7.89 5.20
N PRO A 144 -16.63 -7.63 6.44
CA PRO A 144 -17.50 -7.83 7.58
C PRO A 144 -18.53 -6.70 7.68
N ASP A 145 -19.77 -7.06 8.01
CA ASP A 145 -20.79 -6.10 8.45
C ASP A 145 -20.57 -5.72 9.92
N THR A 146 -19.96 -6.61 10.71
CA THR A 146 -19.70 -6.38 12.14
C THR A 146 -18.36 -6.98 12.58
N VAL A 147 -17.77 -6.42 13.62
CA VAL A 147 -16.50 -6.92 14.19
C VAL A 147 -16.65 -8.33 14.76
N SER A 148 -17.84 -8.71 15.26
CA SER A 148 -18.10 -10.08 15.74
C SER A 148 -17.94 -11.15 14.66
N GLN A 149 -18.20 -10.84 13.39
CA GLN A 149 -17.96 -11.79 12.29
C GLN A 149 -16.47 -12.13 12.13
N LEU A 150 -15.59 -11.30 12.67
CA LEU A 150 -14.14 -11.49 12.67
C LEU A 150 -13.59 -12.01 14.01
N GLY A 151 -14.46 -12.38 14.95
CA GLY A 151 -14.08 -12.84 16.29
C GLY A 151 -14.10 -11.76 17.38
N GLY A 152 -14.53 -10.53 17.05
CA GLY A 152 -14.59 -9.43 18.02
C GLY A 152 -13.27 -8.65 18.11
N TYR A 153 -13.22 -7.69 19.04
CA TYR A 153 -11.97 -6.99 19.35
C TYR A 153 -11.04 -7.93 20.13
N PRO A 154 -9.72 -7.86 19.88
CA PRO A 154 -8.76 -8.61 20.66
C PRO A 154 -8.86 -8.24 22.14
N VAL A 155 -8.77 -9.26 23.00
CA VAL A 155 -8.64 -9.05 24.44
C VAL A 155 -7.16 -8.91 24.75
N TYR A 156 -6.75 -7.71 25.14
CA TYR A 156 -5.39 -7.46 25.59
C TYR A 156 -5.28 -7.85 27.05
N LEU A 157 -4.42 -8.83 27.33
CA LEU A 157 -4.03 -9.15 28.70
C LEU A 157 -3.08 -8.07 29.19
N ASN A 158 -3.36 -7.51 30.36
CA ASN A 158 -2.43 -6.57 30.99
C ASN A 158 -1.15 -7.33 31.34
N GLY A 159 -0.02 -6.87 30.80
CA GLY A 159 1.29 -7.23 31.32
C GLY A 159 1.53 -6.58 32.68
N THR A 160 2.59 -7.01 33.35
CA THR A 160 3.14 -6.23 34.48
C THR A 160 3.92 -5.05 33.87
N PRO A 161 3.48 -3.80 34.08
CA PRO A 161 4.27 -2.66 33.62
C PRO A 161 5.62 -2.66 34.35
N PRO A 162 6.70 -2.17 33.71
CA PRO A 162 7.95 -1.95 34.40
C PRO A 162 7.74 -0.93 35.55
N THR A 163 8.60 -1.00 36.57
CA THR A 163 8.58 -0.02 37.65
C THR A 163 8.96 1.36 37.11
N ASP A 164 8.14 2.34 37.47
CA ASP A 164 8.25 3.76 37.20
C ASP A 164 7.88 4.45 38.53
N SER A 165 8.89 4.88 39.27
CA SER A 165 8.77 5.27 40.68
C SER A 165 8.23 6.69 40.87
N ASP A 166 8.41 7.59 39.88
CA ASP A 166 7.86 8.95 39.88
C ASP A 166 6.64 9.15 38.98
N HIS A 167 6.29 8.14 38.17
CA HIS A 167 5.14 8.10 37.26
C HIS A 167 5.24 9.10 36.11
N ASP A 168 6.44 9.37 35.62
CA ASP A 168 6.66 10.27 34.47
C ASP A 168 6.52 9.58 33.11
N GLY A 169 6.35 8.24 33.11
CA GLY A 169 6.18 7.42 31.91
C GLY A 169 7.45 6.76 31.41
N MET A 170 8.59 6.93 32.09
CA MET A 170 9.85 6.26 31.81
C MET A 170 10.17 5.20 32.89
N PRO A 171 10.66 4.00 32.53
CA PRO A 171 11.03 3.00 33.53
C PRO A 171 12.31 3.32 34.30
N ASP A 172 12.33 3.04 35.62
CA ASP A 172 13.49 3.25 36.51
C ASP A 172 14.81 2.68 35.94
N ALA A 173 14.72 1.50 35.31
CA ALA A 173 15.86 0.82 34.73
C ALA A 173 16.37 1.51 33.45
N TRP A 174 15.47 2.09 32.65
CA TRP A 174 15.80 2.83 31.44
C TRP A 174 16.45 4.19 31.79
N GLU A 175 15.91 4.86 32.81
CA GLU A 175 16.43 6.11 33.36
C GLU A 175 17.82 5.93 33.97
N THR A 176 17.99 4.94 34.84
CA THR A 176 19.29 4.63 35.46
C THR A 176 20.36 4.35 34.40
N ALA A 177 20.00 3.66 33.31
CA ALA A 177 20.91 3.38 32.20
C ALA A 177 21.34 4.65 31.44
N ARG A 178 20.58 5.75 31.53
CA ARG A 178 20.85 7.06 30.93
C ARG A 178 21.38 8.10 31.91
N GLY A 179 21.59 7.72 33.17
CA GLY A 179 22.06 8.62 34.22
C GLY A 179 21.01 9.61 34.71
N LEU A 180 19.73 9.30 34.50
CA LEU A 180 18.57 10.01 35.01
C LEU A 180 18.25 9.56 36.45
N ASN A 181 17.33 10.25 37.13
CA ASN A 181 16.96 9.95 38.51
C ASN A 181 15.55 9.36 38.58
N PRO A 182 15.40 8.05 38.87
CA PRO A 182 14.09 7.37 38.90
C PRO A 182 13.05 7.87 39.90
N ASN A 183 13.34 8.91 40.67
CA ASN A 183 12.44 9.44 41.69
C ASN A 183 12.13 10.93 41.43
N LEU A 184 12.36 11.41 40.22
CA LEU A 184 12.18 12.79 39.80
C LEU A 184 11.74 12.82 38.34
N ASP A 185 10.53 13.31 38.10
CA ASP A 185 10.01 13.57 36.75
C ASP A 185 10.99 14.42 35.94
N ASP A 186 11.75 13.74 35.08
CA ASP A 186 12.73 14.30 34.16
C ASP A 186 12.40 13.99 32.70
N SER A 187 11.19 13.47 32.47
CA SER A 187 10.55 13.26 31.17
C SER A 187 10.73 14.42 30.19
N ALA A 188 10.61 15.68 30.67
CA ALA A 188 10.71 16.90 29.87
C ALA A 188 12.15 17.42 29.68
N VAL A 189 13.16 16.80 30.29
CA VAL A 189 14.57 17.18 30.10
C VAL A 189 14.99 16.89 28.67
N LEU A 190 15.74 17.82 28.07
CA LEU A 190 16.22 17.66 26.71
C LEU A 190 17.46 16.75 26.66
N HIS A 191 17.37 15.73 25.83
CA HIS A 191 18.51 14.94 25.38
C HIS A 191 19.36 15.75 24.37
N ALA A 192 20.60 15.30 24.14
CA ALA A 192 21.54 15.95 23.22
C ALA A 192 21.05 16.02 21.76
N SER A 193 20.08 15.17 21.39
CA SER A 193 19.41 15.21 20.09
C SER A 193 18.42 16.37 19.93
N GLY A 194 18.06 17.06 21.01
CA GLY A 194 17.04 18.10 21.03
C GLY A 194 15.61 17.60 21.30
N TYR A 195 15.43 16.30 21.53
CA TYR A 195 14.18 15.69 21.97
C TYR A 195 14.15 15.56 23.49
N THR A 196 12.95 15.54 24.07
CA THR A 196 12.74 15.24 25.50
C THR A 196 13.10 13.79 25.81
N MET A 197 13.44 13.47 27.07
CA MET A 197 13.80 12.11 27.46
C MET A 197 12.64 11.12 27.22
N ILE A 198 11.39 11.55 27.43
CA ILE A 198 10.22 10.71 27.12
C ILE A 198 10.09 10.42 25.62
N GLU A 199 10.41 11.38 24.75
CA GLU A 199 10.43 11.15 23.30
C GLU A 199 11.55 10.19 22.89
N VAL A 200 12.72 10.28 23.53
CA VAL A 200 13.83 9.33 23.32
C VAL A 200 13.41 7.92 23.74
N TYR A 201 12.77 7.78 24.90
CA TYR A 201 12.26 6.50 25.39
C TYR A 201 11.26 5.88 24.39
N LEU A 202 10.25 6.65 23.98
CA LEU A 202 9.23 6.18 23.04
C LEU A 202 9.84 5.80 21.67
N ASN A 203 10.81 6.55 21.19
CA ASN A 203 11.50 6.25 19.93
C ASN A 203 12.28 4.92 20.01
N GLU A 204 12.98 4.67 21.11
CA GLU A 204 13.69 3.41 21.31
C GLU A 204 12.75 2.21 21.40
N LEU A 205 11.57 2.38 22.00
CA LEU A 205 10.53 1.35 22.01
C LEU A 205 9.96 1.06 20.61
N ALA A 206 9.78 2.09 19.79
CA ALA A 206 9.33 1.95 18.41
C ALA A 206 10.37 1.19 17.57
N GLY A 207 11.66 1.47 17.79
CA GLY A 207 12.77 0.78 17.11
C GLY A 207 12.94 1.20 15.65
N ASP A 208 12.62 2.47 15.35
CA ASP A 208 12.77 3.13 14.04
C ASP A 208 14.11 3.86 13.89
#